data_AF-A0A9E1XN25-F1
#
_entry.id   AF-A0A9E1XN25-F1
#
_cell.length_a   1.000
_cell.length_b   1.000
_cell.length_c   1.000
_cell.angle_alpha   90.00
_cell.angle_beta   90.00
_cell.angle_gamma   90.00
#
_symmetry.space_group_name_H-M   'P 1'
#
loop_
_entity.id
_entity.type
_entity.pdbx_description
1 polymer ?
#
loop_
_entity_poly.entity_id
_entity_poly.type
_entity_poly.pdbx_seq_one_letter_code
_entity_poly.pdbx_strand_id
1 'polypeptide(L)'
;IFSPRGTAPEFRWTTPGSPPKGYATALDHSPNTVPVEKTDTDQPRRQYRKLTPGEWWFHVRAQHVDGRWGPAGHLKLIVED
;
A
#
# COMPACT_ATOMS: atom_id res chain seq x y z
N ILE A 1 -1.64 -11.44 -14.64
CA ILE A 1 -2.82 -10.87 -15.34
C ILE A 1 -3.66 -10.16 -14.28
N PHE A 2 -3.67 -8.83 -14.29
CA PHE A 2 -4.57 -8.02 -13.46
C PHE A 2 -5.96 -8.06 -14.11
N SER A 3 -6.99 -8.50 -13.39
CA SER A 3 -8.37 -8.38 -13.85
C SER A 3 -8.89 -6.98 -13.48
N PRO A 4 -9.21 -6.11 -14.45
CA PRO A 4 -9.58 -4.70 -14.21
C PRO A 4 -10.94 -4.50 -13.52
N ARG A 5 -11.72 -5.57 -13.29
CA ARG A 5 -13.05 -5.51 -12.63
C ARG A 5 -13.05 -6.00 -11.17
N GLY A 6 -11.87 -6.18 -10.59
CA GLY A 6 -11.75 -6.74 -9.24
C GLY A 6 -11.89 -5.67 -8.17
N THR A 7 -12.98 -5.66 -7.41
CA THR A 7 -13.11 -4.88 -6.15
C THR A 7 -12.20 -5.39 -5.02
N ALA A 8 -11.34 -6.39 -5.31
CA ALA A 8 -10.42 -7.02 -4.36
C ALA A 8 -8.98 -7.02 -4.89
N PRO A 9 -8.32 -5.85 -4.98
CA PRO A 9 -6.95 -5.79 -5.45
C PRO A 9 -5.97 -6.43 -4.46
N GLU A 10 -4.96 -7.11 -4.99
CA GLU A 10 -3.72 -7.41 -4.28
C GLU A 10 -2.64 -6.44 -4.76
N PHE A 11 -2.09 -5.67 -3.83
CA PHE A 11 -0.92 -4.83 -4.07
C PHE A 11 0.33 -5.63 -3.73
N ARG A 12 1.34 -5.51 -4.59
CA ARG A 12 2.69 -6.04 -4.40
C ARG A 12 3.67 -4.93 -4.72
N TRP A 13 4.72 -4.81 -3.93
CA TRP A 13 5.72 -3.76 -4.10
C TRP A 13 7.12 -4.29 -3.84
N THR A 14 8.12 -3.50 -4.17
CA THR A 14 9.52 -3.74 -3.82
C THR A 14 10.00 -2.66 -2.85
N THR A 15 11.04 -2.96 -2.10
CA THR A 15 11.68 -2.01 -1.19
C THR A 15 13.15 -1.93 -1.54
N PRO A 16 13.67 -0.75 -1.94
CA PRO A 16 15.08 -0.60 -2.19
C PRO A 16 15.87 -0.63 -0.87
N GLY A 17 17.12 -1.06 -0.94
CA GLY A 17 18.03 -1.08 0.21
C GLY A 17 17.94 -2.36 1.04
N SER A 18 18.14 -2.24 2.36
CA SER A 18 18.11 -3.37 3.27
C SER A 18 16.69 -3.92 3.47
N PRO A 19 16.55 -5.22 3.80
CA PRO A 19 15.25 -5.80 4.13
C PRO A 19 14.59 -5.02 5.27
N PRO A 20 13.34 -4.57 5.10
CA PRO A 20 12.61 -3.89 6.16
C PRO A 20 12.08 -4.87 7.20
N LYS A 21 11.82 -4.36 8.40
CA LYS A 21 11.15 -5.10 9.48
C LYS A 21 9.65 -5.31 9.21
N GLY A 22 9.05 -4.39 8.46
CA GLY A 22 7.64 -4.46 8.07
C GLY A 22 7.19 -3.19 7.37
N TYR A 23 5.88 -3.09 7.16
CA TYR A 23 5.27 -2.05 6.37
C TYR A 23 4.01 -1.50 7.02
N ALA A 24 3.78 -0.20 6.87
CA ALA A 24 2.52 0.47 7.12
C ALA A 24 1.86 0.77 5.79
N THR A 25 0.55 0.61 5.71
CA THR A 25 -0.22 0.86 4.48
C THR A 25 -1.45 1.71 4.75
N ALA A 26 -1.83 2.55 3.80
CA ALA A 26 -3.13 3.21 3.78
C ALA A 26 -3.76 3.03 2.39
N LEU A 27 -5.09 3.08 2.33
CA LEU A 27 -5.85 3.07 1.09
C LEU A 27 -7.02 4.04 1.25
N ASP A 28 -6.96 5.15 0.53
CA ASP A 28 -7.97 6.21 0.61
C ASP A 28 -8.05 7.00 -0.71
N HIS A 29 -8.76 8.13 -0.70
CA HIS A 29 -8.98 8.98 -1.88
C HIS A 29 -8.02 10.19 -1.96
N SER A 30 -7.06 10.32 -1.04
CA SER A 30 -6.11 11.42 -0.95
C SER A 30 -4.77 11.01 -1.57
N PRO A 31 -4.19 11.81 -2.50
CA PRO A 31 -2.94 11.43 -3.17
C PRO A 31 -1.73 11.44 -2.22
N ASN A 32 -1.81 12.18 -1.11
CA ASN A 32 -0.64 12.54 -0.29
C ASN A 32 -0.67 11.93 1.12
N THR A 33 -1.55 10.96 1.38
CA THR A 33 -1.61 10.32 2.70
C THR A 33 -0.28 9.64 3.04
N VAL A 34 0.22 9.92 4.24
CA VAL A 34 1.36 9.20 4.83
C VAL A 34 0.79 8.17 5.81
N PRO A 35 0.99 6.85 5.60
CA PRO A 35 0.51 5.84 6.53
C PRO A 35 1.06 6.07 7.93
N VAL A 36 0.26 5.83 8.98
CA VAL A 36 0.70 5.97 10.38
C VAL A 36 1.88 5.03 10.71
N GLU A 37 2.69 5.36 11.73
CA GLU A 37 3.86 4.57 12.17
C GLU A 37 3.47 3.30 12.92
N LYS A 38 2.74 2.42 12.24
CA LYS A 38 2.29 1.13 12.78
C LYS A 38 2.45 0.06 11.70
N THR A 39 3.12 -1.03 12.06
CA THR A 39 3.27 -2.17 11.16
C THR A 39 1.93 -2.86 10.96
N ASP A 40 1.48 -2.91 9.71
CA ASP A 40 0.27 -3.63 9.32
C ASP A 40 0.57 -5.00 8.67
N THR A 41 1.74 -5.16 8.07
CA THR A 41 2.20 -6.40 7.43
C THR A 41 3.72 -6.50 7.43
N ASP A 42 4.27 -7.71 7.51
CA ASP A 42 5.69 -8.01 7.34
C ASP A 42 6.03 -8.46 5.89
N GLN A 43 5.02 -8.76 5.08
CA GLN A 43 5.17 -9.14 3.69
C GLN A 43 5.05 -7.92 2.75
N PRO A 44 5.75 -7.90 1.61
CA PRO A 44 5.65 -6.85 0.59
C PRO A 44 4.39 -7.02 -0.28
N ARG A 45 3.26 -7.35 0.36
CA ARG A 45 1.95 -7.51 -0.28
C ARG A 45 0.82 -7.16 0.67
N ARG A 46 -0.29 -6.66 0.13
CA ARG A 46 -1.53 -6.41 0.89
C ARG A 46 -2.75 -6.61 0.01
N GLN A 47 -3.74 -7.33 0.52
CA GLN A 47 -5.03 -7.52 -0.14
C GLN A 47 -6.08 -6.62 0.50
N TYR A 48 -6.86 -5.94 -0.34
CA TYR A 48 -8.09 -5.25 0.05
C TYR A 48 -9.29 -5.95 -0.59
N ARG A 49 -10.50 -5.68 -0.10
CA ARG A 49 -11.74 -6.30 -0.59
C ARG A 49 -12.85 -5.26 -0.62
N LYS A 50 -13.78 -5.44 -1.55
CA LYS A 50 -15.01 -4.66 -1.68
C LYS A 50 -14.74 -3.15 -1.82
N LEU A 51 -13.74 -2.77 -2.60
CA LEU A 51 -13.56 -1.37 -2.97
C LEU A 51 -14.74 -0.91 -3.82
N THR A 52 -15.25 0.28 -3.52
CA THR A 52 -16.23 0.94 -4.37
C THR A 52 -15.56 1.49 -5.63
N PRO A 53 -16.30 1.65 -6.73
CA PRO A 53 -15.82 2.36 -7.90
C PRO A 53 -15.29 3.75 -7.54
N GLY A 54 -14.30 4.21 -8.30
CA GLY A 54 -13.69 5.53 -8.14
C GLY A 54 -12.17 5.52 -8.13
N GLU A 55 -11.62 6.71 -7.95
CA GLU A 55 -10.18 6.91 -7.80
C GLU A 55 -9.72 6.57 -6.39
N TRP A 56 -8.74 5.70 -6.27
CA TRP A 56 -8.11 5.33 -5.02
C TRP A 56 -6.60 5.56 -5.08
N TRP A 57 -6.00 5.70 -3.90
CA TRP A 57 -4.57 5.80 -3.70
C TRP A 57 -4.13 4.78 -2.65
N PHE A 58 -3.25 3.86 -3.06
CA PHE A 58 -2.55 2.97 -2.16
C PHE A 58 -1.24 3.59 -1.72
N HIS A 59 -1.01 3.60 -0.41
CA HIS A 59 0.17 4.16 0.21
C HIS A 59 0.90 3.06 0.98
N VAL A 60 2.22 3.07 0.91
CA VAL A 60 3.06 2.18 1.71
C VAL A 60 4.34 2.87 2.15
N ARG A 61 4.75 2.63 3.39
CA ARG A 61 6.11 2.93 3.83
C ARG A 61 6.73 1.78 4.61
N ALA A 62 8.04 1.66 4.50
CA ALA A 62 8.81 0.61 5.14
C ALA A 62 9.32 1.06 6.52
N GLN A 63 9.31 0.13 7.48
CA GLN A 63 10.01 0.28 8.75
C GLN A 63 11.38 -0.41 8.64
N HIS A 64 12.45 0.32 8.93
CA HIS A 64 13.78 -0.23 9.05
C HIS A 64 13.91 -1.10 10.32
N VAL A 65 14.93 -1.95 10.37
CA VAL A 65 15.19 -2.86 11.52
C VAL A 65 15.45 -2.11 12.82
N ASP A 66 15.95 -0.88 12.75
CA ASP A 66 16.18 0.03 13.87
C ASP A 66 14.91 0.78 14.34
N GLY A 67 13.77 0.50 13.71
CA GLY A 67 12.47 1.07 14.05
C GLY A 67 12.13 2.38 13.32
N ARG A 68 13.08 3.00 12.60
CA ARG A 68 12.81 4.22 11.82
C ARG A 68 11.93 3.92 10.62
N TRP A 69 11.14 4.90 10.21
CA TRP A 69 10.28 4.79 9.04
C TRP A 69 10.83 5.57 7.86
N GLY A 70 10.80 4.95 6.68
CA GLY A 70 11.14 5.59 5.41
C GLY A 70 10.01 6.47 4.87
N PRO A 71 10.24 7.13 3.71
CA PRO A 71 9.22 7.90 3.01
C PRO A 71 8.07 7.00 2.52
N ALA A 72 6.91 7.61 2.25
CA ALA A 72 5.77 6.93 1.64
C ALA A 72 5.93 6.84 0.12
N GLY A 73 5.61 5.65 -0.43
CA GLY A 73 5.32 5.44 -1.83
C GLY A 73 3.80 5.52 -2.07
N HIS A 74 3.41 6.01 -3.25
CA HIS A 74 2.03 6.30 -3.61
C HIS A 74 1.71 5.64 -4.96
N LEU A 75 0.60 4.91 -5.04
CA LEU A 75 0.11 4.29 -6.26
C LEU A 75 -1.36 4.65 -6.48
N LYS A 76 -1.65 5.37 -7.55
CA LYS A 76 -3.02 5.62 -8.01
C LYS A 76 -3.59 4.38 -8.68
N LEU A 77 -4.86 4.11 -8.43
CA LEU A 77 -5.65 3.14 -9.18
C LEU A 77 -7.08 3.65 -9.39
N ILE A 78 -7.70 3.21 -10.47
CA ILE A 78 -9.11 3.42 -10.75
C ILE A 78 -9.82 2.08 -10.58
N VAL A 79 -10.86 2.06 -9.77
CA VAL A 79 -11.78 0.92 -9.65
C VAL A 79 -12.98 1.23 -10.55
N GLU A 80 -13.21 0.38 -11.53
CA GLU A 80 -14.36 0.46 -12.44
C GLU A 80 -15.50 -0.45 -11.95
N ASP A 81 -16.73 -0.16 -12.38
CA ASP A 81 -17.92 -1.00 -12.15
C ASP A 81 -17.88 -2.35 -12.90
#